data_AF-A0A4R6TCY1-F1
#
_entry.id   AF-A0A4R6TCY1-F1
#
_cell.length_a   1.000
_cell.length_b   1.000
_cell.length_c   1.000
_cell.angle_alpha   90.00
_cell.angle_beta   90.00
_cell.angle_gamma   90.00
#
_symmetry.space_group_name_H-M   'P 1'
#
loop_
_entity.id
_entity.type
_entity.pdbx_description
1 polymer ?
#
loop_
_entity_poly.entity_id
_entity_poly.type
_entity_poly.pdbx_seq_one_letter_code
_entity_poly.pdbx_strand_id
1 'polypeptide(L)'
;MRKYSILICMVFILFSCASSKNTTQAEIDNLKTLIQSKTFEIESEWAEPQVTYAMTQIANAGMLPTGSNAGNISLIGNSNFFRMKGDTVAAYLPYFGERQAGGSYGGRDSGIEFEGVPKDLVISEDKENSYKINFKIKDKNTTTENYNVVVRVYPSLSSTIYVNSTQKRSISYRGRVIASTEK
;
A
#
# COMPACT_ATOMS: atom_id res chain seq x y z
N MET A 1 -50.74 -19.85 -23.57
CA MET A 1 -50.10 -20.25 -22.28
C MET A 1 -48.60 -20.54 -22.40
N ARG A 2 -48.08 -21.01 -23.55
CA ARG A 2 -46.64 -21.33 -23.75
C ARG A 2 -45.66 -20.15 -23.85
N LYS A 3 -46.15 -18.91 -24.00
CA LYS A 3 -45.32 -17.69 -24.14
C LYS A 3 -44.94 -17.03 -22.80
N TYR A 4 -45.73 -17.25 -21.76
CA TYR A 4 -45.44 -16.72 -20.41
C TYR A 4 -44.47 -17.59 -19.62
N SER A 5 -44.37 -18.89 -19.93
CA SER A 5 -43.39 -19.79 -19.30
C SER A 5 -41.94 -19.47 -19.66
N ILE A 6 -41.68 -18.87 -20.82
CA ILE A 6 -40.32 -18.44 -21.22
C ILE A 6 -39.96 -17.10 -20.54
N LEU A 7 -40.94 -16.24 -20.28
CA LEU A 7 -40.71 -14.94 -19.64
C LEU A 7 -40.40 -15.06 -18.14
N ILE A 8 -40.87 -16.11 -17.47
CA ILE A 8 -40.67 -16.35 -16.03
C ILE A 8 -39.24 -16.89 -15.73
N CYS A 9 -38.61 -17.61 -16.66
CA CYS A 9 -37.23 -18.09 -16.48
C CYS A 9 -36.17 -16.99 -16.61
N MET A 10 -36.47 -15.86 -17.27
CA MET A 10 -35.50 -14.78 -17.50
C MET A 10 -35.35 -13.81 -16.32
N VAL A 11 -36.31 -13.81 -15.38
CA VAL A 11 -36.30 -12.92 -14.20
C VAL A 11 -35.48 -13.49 -13.04
N PHE A 12 -35.17 -14.79 -13.04
CA PHE A 12 -34.39 -15.45 -11.98
C PHE A 12 -32.86 -15.33 -12.12
N ILE A 13 -32.35 -14.73 -13.20
CA ILE A 13 -30.90 -14.67 -13.50
C ILE A 13 -30.22 -13.44 -12.87
N LEU A 14 -30.96 -12.50 -12.26
CA LEU A 14 -30.40 -11.24 -11.75
C LEU A 14 -29.93 -11.26 -10.28
N PHE A 15 -29.99 -12.40 -9.58
CA PHE A 15 -29.60 -12.49 -8.16
C PHE A 15 -28.23 -13.14 -7.89
N SER A 16 -27.45 -13.46 -8.92
CA SER A 16 -26.16 -14.13 -8.74
C SER A 16 -24.98 -13.24 -9.12
N CYS A 17 -24.68 -12.22 -8.31
CA CYS A 17 -23.30 -11.78 -8.12
C CYS A 17 -23.15 -10.91 -6.86
N ALA A 18 -23.15 -11.54 -5.69
CA ALA A 18 -22.59 -10.94 -4.48
C ALA A 18 -21.68 -11.99 -3.83
N SER A 19 -20.48 -12.16 -4.39
CA SER A 19 -19.42 -12.90 -3.70
C SER A 19 -18.88 -12.00 -2.59
N SER A 20 -19.55 -11.98 -1.43
CA SER A 20 -18.95 -11.44 -0.22
C SER A 20 -17.88 -12.44 0.23
N LYS A 21 -16.60 -12.06 0.12
CA LYS A 21 -15.56 -12.73 0.90
C LYS A 21 -15.95 -12.57 2.37
N ASN A 22 -16.46 -13.62 2.99
CA ASN A 22 -16.87 -13.59 4.38
C ASN A 22 -15.60 -13.59 5.24
N THR A 23 -15.14 -12.40 5.65
CA THR A 23 -14.11 -12.27 6.68
C THR A 23 -14.58 -12.94 7.96
N THR A 24 -13.77 -13.82 8.50
CA THR A 24 -14.06 -14.56 9.74
C THR A 24 -13.79 -13.71 10.96
N GLN A 25 -14.51 -13.97 12.07
CA GLN A 25 -14.25 -13.30 13.35
C GLN A 25 -12.81 -13.53 13.82
N ALA A 26 -12.25 -14.72 13.57
CA ALA A 26 -10.87 -15.04 13.91
C ALA A 26 -9.86 -14.14 13.16
N GLU A 27 -10.08 -13.85 11.88
CA GLU A 27 -9.21 -12.91 11.12
C GLU A 27 -9.27 -11.49 11.70
N ILE A 28 -10.45 -11.04 12.13
CA ILE A 28 -10.64 -9.72 12.75
C ILE A 28 -9.91 -9.65 14.10
N ASP A 29 -10.07 -10.67 14.94
CA ASP A 29 -9.44 -10.72 16.27
C ASP A 29 -7.91 -10.84 16.17
N ASN A 30 -7.42 -11.60 15.20
CA ASN A 30 -5.99 -11.71 14.89
C ASN A 30 -5.41 -10.37 14.44
N LEU A 31 -6.11 -9.65 13.54
CA LEU A 31 -5.70 -8.32 13.11
C LEU A 31 -5.66 -7.34 14.29
N LYS A 32 -6.71 -7.34 15.13
CA LYS A 32 -6.76 -6.49 16.32
C LYS A 32 -5.55 -6.74 17.23
N THR A 33 -5.22 -8.00 17.49
CA THR A 33 -4.06 -8.40 18.30
C THR A 33 -2.74 -7.93 17.67
N LEU A 34 -2.59 -8.11 16.35
CA LEU A 34 -1.42 -7.64 15.59
C LEU A 34 -1.22 -6.13 15.68
N ILE A 35 -2.30 -5.34 15.54
CA ILE A 35 -2.22 -3.89 15.61
C ILE A 35 -1.94 -3.42 17.04
N GLN A 36 -2.53 -4.07 18.03
CA GLN A 36 -2.29 -3.78 19.45
C GLN A 36 -0.85 -4.08 19.89
N SER A 37 -0.20 -5.09 19.30
CA SER A 37 1.20 -5.40 19.59
C SER A 37 2.17 -4.30 19.09
N LYS A 38 1.73 -3.46 18.15
CA LYS A 38 2.56 -2.44 17.45
C LYS A 38 3.90 -3.02 16.97
N THR A 39 3.93 -4.30 16.62
CA THR A 39 5.16 -5.00 16.24
C THR A 39 4.87 -5.88 15.04
N PHE A 40 5.06 -5.32 13.85
CA PHE A 40 4.81 -6.02 12.59
C PHE A 40 5.60 -5.39 11.45
N GLU A 41 5.82 -6.21 10.42
CA GLU A 41 6.47 -5.80 9.18
C GLU A 41 5.59 -6.12 7.97
N ILE A 42 5.57 -5.22 7.00
CA ILE A 42 4.87 -5.31 5.73
C ILE A 42 5.91 -5.38 4.62
N GLU A 43 5.76 -6.36 3.75
CA GLU A 43 6.44 -6.43 2.47
C GLU A 43 5.44 -6.12 1.34
N SER A 44 5.85 -5.26 0.42
CA SER A 44 5.05 -4.84 -0.73
C SER A 44 5.43 -5.63 -1.98
N GLU A 45 4.41 -6.06 -2.70
CA GLU A 45 4.54 -6.80 -3.97
C GLU A 45 4.41 -5.87 -5.17
N TRP A 46 3.71 -4.73 -5.00
CA TRP A 46 3.45 -3.75 -6.05
C TRP A 46 3.67 -2.33 -5.55
N ALA A 47 4.26 -1.49 -6.41
CA ALA A 47 4.26 -0.04 -6.31
C ALA A 47 3.37 0.58 -7.38
N GLU A 48 2.53 1.52 -7.00
CA GLU A 48 1.51 2.17 -7.83
C GLU A 48 1.75 3.68 -7.86
N PRO A 49 2.69 4.14 -8.69
CA PRO A 49 2.92 5.57 -8.87
C PRO A 49 1.74 6.22 -9.60
N GLN A 50 1.59 7.53 -9.44
CA GLN A 50 0.71 8.28 -10.34
C GLN A 50 1.23 8.17 -11.77
N VAL A 51 0.35 7.80 -12.70
CA VAL A 51 0.70 7.71 -14.12
C VAL A 51 0.92 9.12 -14.66
N THR A 52 2.16 9.42 -15.03
CA THR A 52 2.57 10.70 -15.64
C THR A 52 2.98 10.48 -17.09
N TYR A 53 3.08 11.55 -17.87
CA TYR A 53 3.59 11.44 -19.24
C TYR A 53 5.00 10.82 -19.27
N ALA A 54 5.88 11.22 -18.34
CA ALA A 54 7.22 10.64 -18.22
C ALA A 54 7.18 9.13 -17.91
N MET A 55 6.27 8.69 -17.04
CA MET A 55 6.08 7.26 -16.75
C MET A 55 5.63 6.48 -17.98
N THR A 56 4.71 7.03 -18.75
CA THR A 56 4.27 6.41 -20.01
C THR A 56 5.40 6.29 -21.02
N GLN A 57 6.29 7.30 -21.12
CA GLN A 57 7.45 7.24 -22.01
C GLN A 57 8.45 6.16 -21.60
N ILE A 58 8.73 6.02 -20.30
CA ILE A 58 9.60 4.96 -19.76
C ILE A 58 9.00 3.57 -20.04
N ALA A 59 7.68 3.43 -19.87
CA ALA A 59 6.97 2.19 -20.20
C ALA A 59 7.08 1.84 -21.69
N ASN A 60 6.84 2.80 -22.58
CA ASN A 60 6.94 2.60 -24.03
C ASN A 60 8.37 2.29 -24.50
N ALA A 61 9.37 2.78 -23.78
CA ALA A 61 10.78 2.46 -24.02
C ALA A 61 11.19 1.06 -23.55
N GLY A 62 10.29 0.29 -22.91
CA GLY A 62 10.59 -1.06 -22.40
C GLY A 62 11.54 -1.06 -21.20
N MET A 63 11.64 0.05 -20.46
CA MET A 63 12.57 0.22 -19.34
C MET A 63 11.98 -0.21 -17.99
N LEU A 64 10.72 -0.66 -17.96
CA LEU A 64 10.07 -1.13 -16.74
C LEU A 64 10.35 -2.63 -16.50
N PRO A 65 10.32 -3.10 -15.24
CA PRO A 65 10.44 -4.52 -14.93
C PRO A 65 9.38 -5.36 -15.64
N THR A 66 9.69 -6.62 -15.93
CA THR A 66 8.75 -7.56 -16.57
C THR A 66 7.45 -7.68 -15.76
N GLY A 67 6.31 -7.64 -16.45
CA GLY A 67 4.98 -7.66 -15.81
C GLY A 67 4.51 -6.33 -15.23
N SER A 68 5.32 -5.27 -15.35
CA SER A 68 4.98 -3.93 -14.88
C SER A 68 4.39 -3.06 -15.99
N ASN A 69 3.67 -2.00 -15.60
CA ASN A 69 3.25 -0.91 -16.45
C ASN A 69 3.39 0.44 -15.72
N ALA A 70 3.12 1.56 -16.41
CA ALA A 70 3.33 2.91 -15.88
C ALA A 70 2.60 3.24 -14.56
N GLY A 71 1.57 2.47 -14.18
CA GLY A 71 0.85 2.64 -12.91
C GLY A 71 0.93 1.45 -11.97
N ASN A 72 1.67 0.39 -12.31
CA ASN A 72 1.79 -0.81 -11.49
C ASN A 72 3.14 -1.48 -11.73
N ILE A 73 4.06 -1.30 -10.79
CA ILE A 73 5.43 -1.77 -10.85
C ILE A 73 5.61 -2.95 -9.91
N SER A 74 6.05 -4.08 -10.45
CA SER A 74 6.34 -5.27 -9.67
C SER A 74 7.54 -5.00 -8.76
N LEU A 75 7.37 -5.27 -7.46
CA LEU A 75 8.44 -5.24 -6.47
C LEU A 75 8.96 -6.64 -6.13
N ILE A 76 8.44 -7.69 -6.78
CA ILE A 76 8.89 -9.06 -6.55
C ILE A 76 10.40 -9.15 -6.80
N GLY A 77 11.14 -9.68 -5.83
CA GLY A 77 12.60 -9.77 -5.87
C GLY A 77 13.34 -8.46 -5.56
N ASN A 78 12.62 -7.37 -5.25
CA ASN A 78 13.21 -6.11 -4.81
C ASN A 78 12.99 -5.95 -3.30
N SER A 79 14.08 -5.78 -2.55
CA SER A 79 14.00 -5.55 -1.10
C SER A 79 13.15 -4.31 -0.81
N ASN A 80 12.17 -4.44 0.07
CA ASN A 80 11.34 -3.35 0.55
C ASN A 80 10.70 -3.75 1.88
N PHE A 81 10.41 -2.76 2.73
CA PHE A 81 9.68 -3.00 3.96
C PHE A 81 9.02 -1.73 4.51
N PHE A 82 7.94 -1.93 5.26
CA PHE A 82 7.47 -1.01 6.29
C PHE A 82 7.42 -1.76 7.62
N ARG A 83 7.96 -1.19 8.69
CA ARG A 83 8.04 -1.79 10.01
C ARG A 83 7.48 -0.85 11.07
N MET A 84 6.63 -1.39 11.93
CA MET A 84 6.22 -0.77 13.18
C MET A 84 6.83 -1.55 14.35
N LYS A 85 7.49 -0.86 15.27
CA LYS A 85 8.05 -1.43 16.51
C LYS A 85 7.80 -0.48 17.68
N GLY A 86 6.78 -0.77 18.47
CA GLY A 86 6.30 0.14 19.51
C GLY A 86 5.86 1.47 18.90
N ASP A 87 6.44 2.58 19.36
CA ASP A 87 6.14 3.92 18.86
C ASP A 87 7.10 4.38 17.73
N THR A 88 7.97 3.48 17.25
CA THR A 88 8.88 3.75 16.13
C THR A 88 8.37 3.12 14.84
N VAL A 89 8.58 3.82 13.73
CA VAL A 89 8.34 3.32 12.39
C VAL A 89 9.62 3.41 11.56
N ALA A 90 9.81 2.45 10.67
CA ALA A 90 10.89 2.45 9.71
C ALA A 90 10.41 1.92 8.36
N ALA A 91 10.92 2.46 7.25
CA ALA A 91 10.61 1.94 5.94
C ALA A 91 11.75 2.17 4.93
N TYR A 92 11.87 1.22 4.01
CA TYR A 92 12.54 1.38 2.73
C TYR A 92 11.55 0.98 1.64
N LEU A 93 11.07 1.96 0.88
CA LEU A 93 10.08 1.76 -0.18
C LEU A 93 10.66 2.27 -1.51
N PRO A 94 10.95 1.39 -2.48
CA PRO A 94 11.40 1.79 -3.81
C PRO A 94 10.42 2.77 -4.47
N TYR A 95 10.92 3.84 -5.07
CA TYR A 95 10.09 4.88 -5.68
C TYR A 95 10.18 4.85 -7.21
N PHE A 96 9.01 4.75 -7.87
CA PHE A 96 8.90 4.67 -9.33
C PHE A 96 8.04 5.80 -9.91
N GLY A 97 8.08 6.99 -9.30
CA GLY A 97 7.30 8.14 -9.75
C GLY A 97 8.14 9.32 -10.21
N GLU A 98 7.50 10.48 -10.30
CA GLU A 98 8.12 11.73 -10.73
C GLU A 98 8.44 12.62 -9.52
N ARG A 99 9.71 13.05 -9.41
CA ARG A 99 10.12 14.09 -8.45
C ARG A 99 9.80 15.47 -9.03
N GLN A 100 9.06 16.28 -8.28
CA GLN A 100 8.61 17.61 -8.71
C GLN A 100 9.47 18.74 -8.14
N ALA A 101 10.18 18.50 -7.03
CA ALA A 101 11.04 19.49 -6.40
C ALA A 101 12.22 18.83 -5.64
N GLY A 102 13.27 19.61 -5.41
CA GLY A 102 14.48 19.16 -4.71
C GLY A 102 15.30 18.12 -5.48
N GLY A 103 16.27 17.53 -4.79
CA GLY A 103 17.17 16.49 -5.31
C GLY A 103 18.62 16.93 -5.42
N SER A 104 19.51 16.15 -4.81
CA SER A 104 20.95 16.27 -5.02
C SER A 104 21.36 15.38 -6.19
N TYR A 105 22.22 15.89 -7.07
CA TYR A 105 23.00 15.04 -7.97
C TYR A 105 23.82 14.06 -7.10
N GLY A 106 23.58 12.75 -7.21
CA GLY A 106 24.35 11.78 -6.41
C GLY A 106 23.70 10.43 -6.06
N GLY A 107 22.47 10.14 -6.49
CA GLY A 107 21.93 8.75 -6.51
C GLY A 107 21.68 8.07 -5.16
N ARG A 108 21.92 8.72 -4.01
CA ARG A 108 21.66 8.18 -2.66
C ARG A 108 20.21 8.34 -2.17
N ASP A 109 19.36 9.01 -2.96
CA ASP A 109 18.06 9.55 -2.54
C ASP A 109 16.93 9.08 -3.47
N SER A 110 16.96 7.79 -3.85
CA SER A 110 16.10 7.21 -4.89
C SER A 110 14.80 6.60 -4.38
N GLY A 111 14.70 6.28 -3.09
CA GLY A 111 13.53 5.67 -2.47
C GLY A 111 12.70 6.65 -1.63
N ILE A 112 11.71 6.09 -0.93
CA ILE A 112 11.09 6.69 0.25
C ILE A 112 11.68 5.97 1.45
N GLU A 113 12.43 6.70 2.29
CA GLU A 113 13.13 6.14 3.42
C GLU A 113 12.89 6.95 4.69
N PHE A 114 12.49 6.29 5.76
CA PHE A 114 12.31 6.95 7.04
C PHE A 114 12.56 5.99 8.18
N GLU A 115 12.99 6.53 9.32
CA GLU A 115 13.19 5.79 10.57
C GLU A 115 13.06 6.73 11.75
N GLY A 116 12.23 6.38 12.74
CA GLY A 116 12.13 7.13 13.99
C GLY A 116 10.72 7.17 14.57
N VAL A 117 10.53 8.06 15.55
CA VAL A 117 9.22 8.33 16.15
C VAL A 117 8.47 9.32 15.26
N PRO A 118 7.32 8.94 14.68
CA PRO A 118 6.59 9.82 13.78
C PRO A 118 5.78 10.87 14.54
N LYS A 119 5.42 11.96 13.86
CA LYS A 119 4.51 12.99 14.36
C LYS A 119 3.06 12.67 14.00
N ASP A 120 2.12 13.14 14.81
CA ASP A 120 0.68 13.01 14.58
C ASP A 120 0.23 11.56 14.32
N LEU A 121 0.83 10.58 15.03
CA LEU A 121 0.48 9.16 14.87
C LEU A 121 -0.95 8.89 15.35
N VAL A 122 -1.79 8.40 14.45
CA VAL A 122 -3.16 7.98 14.71
C VAL A 122 -3.35 6.56 14.21
N ILE A 123 -3.75 5.67 15.11
CA ILE A 123 -4.14 4.29 14.80
C ILE A 123 -5.62 4.16 15.11
N SER A 124 -6.44 3.78 14.11
CA SER A 124 -7.89 3.62 14.29
C SER A 124 -8.42 2.45 13.47
N GLU A 125 -9.55 1.90 13.90
CA GLU A 125 -10.39 1.08 13.02
C GLU A 125 -10.82 1.90 11.79
N ASP A 126 -11.04 1.22 10.68
CA ASP A 126 -11.47 1.78 9.39
C ASP A 126 -12.48 0.82 8.73
N LYS A 127 -12.96 1.18 7.54
CA LYS A 127 -13.88 0.34 6.77
C LYS A 127 -13.37 -1.11 6.59
N GLU A 128 -14.29 -2.03 6.32
CA GLU A 128 -13.95 -3.44 6.02
C GLU A 128 -13.19 -4.16 7.16
N ASN A 129 -13.44 -3.74 8.41
CA ASN A 129 -12.73 -4.23 9.62
C ASN A 129 -11.21 -4.06 9.53
N SER A 130 -10.73 -3.13 8.72
CA SER A 130 -9.31 -2.82 8.58
C SER A 130 -8.87 -1.85 9.68
N TYR A 131 -7.55 -1.72 9.86
CA TYR A 131 -6.96 -0.67 10.68
C TYR A 131 -6.19 0.31 9.80
N LYS A 132 -6.32 1.60 10.12
CA LYS A 132 -5.62 2.70 9.47
C LYS A 132 -4.60 3.28 10.44
N ILE A 133 -3.37 3.43 9.97
CA ILE A 133 -2.25 4.03 10.68
C ILE A 133 -1.80 5.24 9.86
N ASN A 134 -2.06 6.43 10.38
CA ASN A 134 -1.74 7.69 9.72
C ASN A 134 -0.70 8.46 10.54
N PHE A 135 0.33 8.98 9.89
CA PHE A 135 1.37 9.75 10.57
C PHE A 135 2.17 10.63 9.61
N LYS A 136 2.96 11.53 10.19
CA LYS A 136 3.95 12.35 9.47
C LYS A 136 5.36 12.00 9.90
N ILE A 137 6.28 11.92 8.95
CA ILE A 137 7.69 11.67 9.25
C ILE A 137 8.60 12.37 8.25
N LYS A 138 9.83 12.66 8.65
CA LYS A 138 10.85 13.18 7.73
C LYS A 138 11.52 12.04 6.99
N ASP A 139 12.00 12.33 5.79
CA ASP A 139 12.93 11.45 5.14
C ASP A 139 14.22 11.29 5.99
N LYS A 140 14.79 10.09 5.98
CA LYS A 140 15.99 9.75 6.76
C LYS A 140 17.27 10.36 6.17
N ASN A 141 17.31 10.52 4.85
CA ASN A 141 18.48 10.93 4.08
C ASN A 141 18.50 12.44 3.80
N THR A 142 17.38 13.15 3.97
CA THR A 142 17.29 14.61 3.79
C THR A 142 16.45 15.33 4.84
N THR A 143 16.86 16.54 5.20
CA THR A 143 16.12 17.39 6.15
C THR A 143 14.96 18.16 5.54
N THR A 144 14.82 18.12 4.20
CA THR A 144 13.89 18.98 3.43
C THR A 144 12.68 18.23 2.87
N GLU A 145 12.68 16.89 2.90
CA GLU A 145 11.56 16.08 2.45
C GLU A 145 10.77 15.54 3.64
N ASN A 146 9.44 15.70 3.59
CA ASN A 146 8.54 15.19 4.61
C ASN A 146 7.49 14.31 3.94
N TYR A 147 7.04 13.30 4.68
CA TYR A 147 6.04 12.34 4.27
C TYR A 147 4.81 12.43 5.15
N ASN A 148 3.63 12.40 4.52
CA ASN A 148 2.39 11.96 5.16
C ASN A 148 2.14 10.53 4.70
N VAL A 149 2.10 9.59 5.64
CA VAL A 149 2.00 8.16 5.36
C VAL A 149 0.70 7.62 5.93
N VAL A 150 -0.03 6.85 5.11
CA VAL A 150 -1.25 6.14 5.51
C VAL A 150 -1.05 4.66 5.21
N VAL A 151 -0.93 3.85 6.26
CA VAL A 151 -0.91 2.39 6.16
C VAL A 151 -2.30 1.87 6.48
N ARG A 152 -2.83 0.95 5.67
CA ARG A 152 -4.04 0.20 5.97
C ARG A 152 -3.71 -1.28 5.99
N VAL A 153 -4.14 -1.97 7.04
CA VAL A 153 -3.98 -3.43 7.19
C VAL A 153 -5.36 -4.06 7.32
N TYR A 154 -5.62 -5.07 6.50
CA TYR A 154 -6.92 -5.73 6.39
C TYR A 154 -6.92 -7.06 7.17
N PRO A 155 -8.10 -7.63 7.49
CA PRO A 155 -8.19 -8.92 8.20
C PRO A 155 -7.46 -10.08 7.50
N SER A 156 -7.39 -10.04 6.16
CA SER A 156 -6.62 -10.99 5.34
C SER A 156 -5.10 -10.82 5.43
N LEU A 157 -4.60 -9.92 6.28
CA LEU A 157 -3.21 -9.48 6.39
C LEU A 157 -2.62 -8.87 5.11
N SER A 158 -3.44 -8.63 4.09
CA SER A 158 -3.07 -7.72 3.01
C SER A 158 -2.99 -6.30 3.54
N SER A 159 -2.22 -5.46 2.87
CA SER A 159 -2.01 -4.08 3.27
C SER A 159 -1.86 -3.13 2.10
N THR A 160 -2.17 -1.87 2.35
CA THR A 160 -1.80 -0.76 1.47
C THR A 160 -1.00 0.28 2.22
N ILE A 161 -0.02 0.88 1.55
CA ILE A 161 0.74 2.02 2.08
C ILE A 161 0.62 3.14 1.06
N TYR A 162 0.03 4.26 1.46
CA TYR A 162 0.00 5.48 0.66
C TYR A 162 1.01 6.47 1.23
N VAL A 163 1.84 7.02 0.37
CA VAL A 163 2.82 8.05 0.74
C VAL A 163 2.58 9.30 -0.09
N ASN A 164 2.38 10.42 0.61
CA ASN A 164 2.41 11.75 0.02
C ASN A 164 3.69 12.48 0.45
N SER A 165 4.49 12.92 -0.51
CA SER A 165 5.78 13.60 -0.30
C SER A 165 5.65 15.09 -0.61
N THR A 166 6.44 15.92 0.07
CA THR A 166 6.59 17.35 -0.27
C THR A 166 7.43 17.59 -1.53
N GLN A 167 8.10 16.57 -2.06
CA GLN A 167 9.05 16.69 -3.18
C GLN A 167 8.77 15.71 -4.34
N LYS A 168 8.11 14.60 -4.05
CA LYS A 168 7.79 13.54 -5.02
C LYS A 168 6.27 13.43 -5.20
N ARG A 169 5.80 13.04 -6.39
CA ARG A 169 4.39 12.68 -6.57
C ARG A 169 4.03 11.51 -5.68
N SER A 170 2.78 11.49 -5.22
CA SER A 170 2.29 10.43 -4.34
C SER A 170 2.38 9.05 -4.99
N ILE A 171 2.53 8.04 -4.16
CA ILE A 171 2.63 6.65 -4.57
C ILE A 171 1.91 5.75 -3.56
N SER A 172 1.30 4.68 -4.07
CA SER A 172 0.74 3.63 -3.23
C SER A 172 1.55 2.35 -3.35
N TYR A 173 1.46 1.49 -2.35
CA TYR A 173 2.03 0.15 -2.36
C TYR A 173 0.97 -0.84 -1.94
N ARG A 174 0.94 -2.01 -2.58
CA ARG A 174 0.12 -3.16 -2.15
C ARG A 174 1.05 -4.28 -1.70
N GLY A 175 0.71 -4.89 -0.59
CA GLY A 175 1.54 -5.90 0.04
C GLY A 175 0.79 -6.72 1.07
N ARG A 176 1.57 -7.31 1.97
CA ARG A 176 1.06 -8.13 3.07
C ARG A 176 1.99 -8.04 4.27
N VAL A 177 1.42 -8.30 5.45
CA VAL A 177 2.17 -8.51 6.67
C VAL A 177 2.94 -9.84 6.55
N ILE A 178 4.26 -9.82 6.81
CA ILE A 178 5.12 -11.01 6.63
C ILE A 178 5.50 -11.72 7.93
N ALA A 179 5.61 -11.02 9.06
CA ALA A 179 5.68 -11.57 10.42
C ALA A 179 5.81 -10.44 11.44
N SER A 180 5.33 -10.67 12.67
CA SER A 180 5.67 -9.92 13.88
C SER A 180 7.01 -10.43 14.39
N THR A 181 8.10 -9.72 14.09
CA THR A 181 9.45 -10.17 14.48
C THR A 181 9.65 -9.97 15.99
N GLU A 182 9.29 -10.97 16.79
CA GLU A 182 10.01 -11.23 18.03
C GLU A 182 11.31 -11.95 17.67
N LYS A 183 12.41 -11.21 17.74
CA LYS A 183 13.74 -11.76 17.97
C LYS A 183 14.43 -10.90 19.01
#